data_AF-A0A352YZY4-F1
#
_entry.id   AF-A0A352YZY4-F1
#
_cell.length_a   1.000
_cell.length_b   1.000
_cell.length_c   1.000
_cell.angle_alpha   90.00
_cell.angle_beta   90.00
_cell.angle_gamma   90.00
#
_symmetry.space_group_name_H-M   'P 1'
#
loop_
_entity.id
_entity.type
_entity.pdbx_description
1 polymer ?
#
loop_
_entity_poly.entity_id
_entity_poly.type
_entity_poly.pdbx_seq_one_letter_code
_entity_poly.pdbx_strand_id
1 'polypeptide(L)' 'VTVDAIQAWIDDENVVDFTLDDNTLSIRPEVELSKPFGIASWRTMAAIRNIRVKRLE' A
#
# COMPACT_ATOMS: atom_id res chain seq x y z
N VAL A 1 0.74 -3.32 7.57
CA VAL A 1 0.83 -1.91 8.02
C VAL A 1 2.01 -1.84 8.96
N THR A 2 2.91 -0.88 8.76
CA THR A 2 3.98 -0.53 9.69
C THR A 2 3.37 -0.04 11.00
N VAL A 3 4.05 -0.27 12.13
CA VAL A 3 3.50 0.03 13.45
C VAL A 3 3.27 1.53 13.63
N ASP A 4 4.14 2.38 13.06
CA ASP A 4 4.15 3.81 13.39
C ASP A 4 3.41 4.68 12.36
N ALA A 5 3.68 4.48 11.06
CA ALA A 5 3.16 5.36 10.01
C ALA A 5 3.02 4.67 8.65
N ILE A 6 2.02 5.07 7.87
CA ILE A 6 1.86 4.68 6.46
C ILE A 6 2.34 5.82 5.58
N GLN A 7 3.23 5.47 4.65
CA GLN A 7 3.82 6.43 3.75
C GLN A 7 3.62 6.02 2.28
N ALA A 8 3.44 7.01 1.41
CA ALA A 8 3.35 6.80 -0.04
C ALA A 8 4.10 7.88 -0.80
N TRP A 9 4.78 7.46 -1.86
CA TRP A 9 5.61 8.32 -2.69
C TRP A 9 5.15 8.27 -4.14
N ILE A 10 5.19 9.43 -4.80
CA ILE A 10 5.13 9.55 -6.26
C ILE A 10 6.48 10.12 -6.68
N ASP A 11 7.23 9.36 -7.46
CA ASP A 11 8.63 9.63 -7.75
C ASP A 11 9.42 9.84 -6.44
N ASP A 12 10.00 11.02 -6.21
CA ASP A 12 10.77 11.36 -5.01
C ASP A 12 9.97 12.21 -4.00
N GLU A 13 8.69 12.47 -4.26
CA GLU A 13 7.83 13.27 -3.38
C GLU A 13 7.03 12.37 -2.44
N ASN A 14 7.14 12.63 -1.13
CA ASN A 14 6.29 12.00 -0.13
C ASN A 14 4.92 12.71 -0.10
N VAL A 15 3.92 12.07 -0.70
CA VAL A 15 2.57 12.63 -0.86
C VAL A 15 1.60 12.20 0.26
N VAL A 16 1.98 11.18 1.06
CA VAL A 16 1.19 10.71 2.21
C VAL A 16 2.15 10.36 3.33
N ASP A 17 1.98 11.01 4.48
CA ASP A 17 2.64 10.64 5.74
C ASP A 17 1.57 10.57 6.85
N PHE A 18 1.09 9.36 7.11
CA PHE A 18 -0.07 9.12 7.99
C PHE A 18 0.35 8.36 9.24
N THR A 19 0.22 8.99 10.41
CA THR A 19 0.43 8.37 11.72
C THR A 19 -0.77 7.52 12.12
N LEU A 20 -0.53 6.28 12.59
CA LEU A 20 -1.61 5.34 12.89
C LEU A 20 -2.39 5.75 14.16
N ASP A 21 -1.71 6.25 15.19
CA ASP A 21 -2.27 6.62 16.50
C ASP A 21 -3.30 5.58 16.99
N ASP A 22 -4.49 6.02 17.40
CA ASP A 22 -5.59 5.15 17.86
C ASP A 22 -6.47 4.63 16.71
N ASN A 23 -6.10 4.87 15.45
CA ASN A 23 -6.91 4.46 14.30
C ASN A 23 -6.73 2.98 13.97
N THR A 24 -7.85 2.29 13.77
CA THR A 24 -7.84 0.93 13.21
C THR A 24 -7.99 0.98 11.70
N LEU A 25 -6.99 0.47 10.98
CA LEU A 25 -7.06 0.31 9.53
C LEU A 25 -7.29 -1.14 9.14
N SER A 26 -8.16 -1.33 8.14
CA SER A 26 -8.43 -2.64 7.54
C SER A 26 -8.61 -2.50 6.03
N ILE A 27 -8.70 -3.64 5.34
CA ILE A 27 -9.04 -3.69 3.92
C ILE A 27 -10.47 -4.21 3.76
N ARG A 28 -11.05 -3.98 2.57
CA ARG A 28 -12.39 -4.48 2.28
C ARG A 28 -12.36 -6.02 2.22
N PRO A 29 -13.37 -6.73 2.76
CA PRO A 29 -13.33 -8.20 2.86
C PRO A 29 -13.09 -8.93 1.53
N GLU A 30 -13.59 -8.39 0.42
CA GLU A 30 -13.45 -9.02 -0.90
C GLU A 30 -12.02 -9.03 -1.45
N VAL A 31 -11.11 -8.22 -0.88
CA VAL A 31 -9.69 -8.19 -1.27
C VAL A 31 -8.78 -8.87 -0.24
N GLU A 32 -9.32 -9.64 0.70
CA GLU A 32 -8.56 -10.34 1.75
C GLU A 32 -7.44 -11.23 1.19
N LEU A 33 -7.71 -11.92 0.07
CA LEU A 33 -6.73 -12.77 -0.63
C LEU A 33 -5.57 -11.99 -1.26
N SER A 34 -5.65 -10.66 -1.33
CA SER A 34 -4.58 -9.81 -1.86
C SER A 34 -3.50 -9.51 -0.82
N LYS A 35 -3.61 -10.00 0.42
CA LYS A 35 -2.57 -9.80 1.43
C LYS A 35 -1.27 -10.54 1.02
N PRO A 36 -0.09 -9.91 1.15
CA PRO A 36 0.16 -8.61 1.76
C PRO A 36 0.05 -7.40 0.82
N PHE A 37 0.10 -7.59 -0.51
CA PHE A 37 0.00 -6.52 -1.51
C PHE A 37 -0.82 -6.98 -2.72
N GLY A 38 -1.77 -6.15 -3.16
CA GLY A 38 -2.55 -6.35 -4.38
C GLY A 38 -2.38 -5.17 -5.34
N ILE A 39 -2.37 -5.46 -6.64
CA ILE A 39 -2.36 -4.46 -7.71
C ILE A 39 -3.69 -4.55 -8.45
N ALA A 40 -4.37 -3.41 -8.59
CA ALA A 40 -5.62 -3.32 -9.32
C ALA A 40 -5.51 -2.31 -10.48
N SER A 41 -6.11 -2.66 -11.62
CA SER A 41 -6.33 -1.76 -12.75
C SER A 41 -7.81 -1.79 -13.08
N TRP A 42 -8.50 -0.66 -12.93
CA TRP A 42 -9.96 -0.60 -13.13
C TRP A 42 -10.29 -0.01 -14.51
N ARG A 43 -10.91 -0.82 -15.37
CA ARG A 43 -11.34 -0.45 -16.74
C ARG A 43 -10.23 0.16 -17.61
N THR A 44 -8.98 -0.18 -17.32
CA THR A 44 -7.79 0.24 -18.06
C THR A 44 -6.73 -0.87 -18.01
N MET A 45 -5.64 -0.70 -18.75
CA MET A 45 -4.47 -1.59 -18.72
C MET A 45 -3.31 -0.89 -17.99
N ALA A 46 -2.57 -1.65 -17.20
CA ALA A 46 -1.37 -1.18 -16.53
C ALA A 46 -0.14 -1.94 -17.05
N ALA A 47 0.92 -1.22 -17.39
CA ALA A 47 2.22 -1.79 -17.71
C ALA A 47 3.14 -1.57 -16.51
N ILE A 48 3.38 -2.62 -15.71
CA ILE A 48 4.09 -2.52 -14.44
C ILE A 48 5.37 -3.36 -14.54
N ARG A 49 6.49 -2.79 -14.09
CA ARG A 49 7.80 -3.45 -14.02
C ARG A 49 8.55 -3.01 -12.76
N ASN A 50 9.61 -3.73 -12.39
CA ASN A 50 10.46 -3.42 -11.24
C ASN A 50 9.75 -3.40 -9.86
N ILE A 51 8.71 -4.23 -9.70
CA ILE A 51 8.03 -4.41 -8.41
C ILE A 51 9.01 -5.06 -7.43
N ARG A 52 9.25 -4.40 -6.30
CA ARG A 52 10.16 -4.87 -5.24
C ARG A 52 9.46 -4.80 -3.90
N VAL A 53 9.63 -5.85 -3.10
CA VAL A 53 9.11 -5.93 -1.74
C VAL A 53 10.29 -6.13 -0.80
N LYS A 54 10.34 -5.30 0.25
CA LYS A 54 11.29 -5.46 1.36
C LYS A 54 10.50 -5.84 2.60
N ARG A 55 10.93 -6.91 3.28
CA ARG A 55 10.43 -7.22 4.62
C ARG A 55 10.97 -6.15 5.58
N LEU A 56 10.07 -5.53 6.33
CA LEU A 56 10.42 -4.65 7.43
C LEU A 56 10.64 -5.51 8.68
N GLU A 57 11.64 -5.15 9.48
CA GLU A 57 11.97 -5.84 10.73
C GLU A 57 11.00 -5.45 11.85
#